data_AF-A0A1I6JIK6-F1
#
_entry.id   AF-A0A1I6JIK6-F1
#
_cell.length_a   1.000
_cell.length_b   1.000
_cell.length_c   1.000
_cell.angle_alpha   90.00
_cell.angle_beta   90.00
_cell.angle_gamma   90.00
#
_symmetry.space_group_name_H-M   'P 1'
#
loop_
_entity.id
_entity.type
_entity.pdbx_description
1 polymer ?
#
loop_
_entity_poly.entity_id
_entity_poly.type
_entity_poly.pdbx_seq_one_letter_code
_entity_poly.pdbx_strand_id
1 'polypeptide(L)'
;MPKYEASPEEAEASLRESGEAIFTLENALAVAEERSEQLEQEIGDAFDIGDSGRQASLEAEMERVQQEIQNINTDLEGANQHHIDNQTFWGF
;
A
#
# COMPACT_ATOMS: atom_id res chain seq x y z
N MET A 1 17.19 -17.51 -20.94
CA MET A 1 16.28 -18.49 -21.55
C MET A 1 15.70 -17.86 -22.82
N PRO A 2 15.56 -18.60 -23.93
CA PRO A 2 15.12 -18.03 -25.19
C PRO A 2 13.62 -17.68 -25.14
N LYS A 3 13.22 -16.59 -25.80
CA LYS A 3 11.84 -16.05 -25.92
C LYS A 3 10.80 -17.00 -26.55
N TYR A 4 11.12 -18.28 -26.75
CA TYR A 4 10.39 -19.22 -27.61
C TYR A 4 9.63 -20.33 -26.87
N GLU A 5 9.76 -20.44 -25.55
CA GLU A 5 8.98 -21.40 -24.73
C GLU A 5 7.81 -20.75 -23.99
N ALA A 6 7.69 -19.43 -24.07
CA ALA A 6 6.79 -18.65 -23.25
C ALA A 6 5.36 -18.68 -23.84
N SER A 7 4.40 -19.23 -23.11
CA SER A 7 3.02 -19.37 -23.61
C SER A 7 2.17 -18.13 -23.27
N PRO A 8 1.11 -17.83 -24.05
CA PRO A 8 0.15 -16.78 -23.71
C PRO A 8 -0.40 -16.92 -22.29
N GLU A 9 -0.59 -18.15 -21.83
CA GLU A 9 -1.08 -18.46 -20.48
C GLU A 9 -0.07 -18.07 -19.39
N GLU A 10 1.23 -18.22 -19.64
CA GLU A 10 2.29 -17.78 -18.72
C GLU A 10 2.37 -16.25 -18.65
N ALA A 11 2.18 -15.56 -19.77
CA ALA A 11 2.10 -14.10 -19.82
C ALA A 11 0.92 -13.58 -19.01
N GLU A 12 -0.27 -14.15 -19.22
CA GLU A 12 -1.47 -13.76 -18.47
C GLU A 12 -1.33 -14.05 -16.98
N ALA A 13 -0.75 -15.18 -16.60
CA ALA A 13 -0.52 -15.50 -15.19
C ALA A 13 0.43 -14.50 -14.52
N SER A 14 1.54 -14.18 -15.18
CA SER A 14 2.54 -13.24 -14.65
C SER A 14 2.00 -11.80 -14.56
N LEU A 15 1.28 -11.33 -15.59
CA LEU A 15 0.67 -10.01 -15.58
C LEU A 15 -0.44 -9.91 -14.52
N ARG A 16 -1.21 -10.99 -14.33
CA ARG A 16 -2.22 -11.07 -13.27
C ARG A 16 -1.58 -10.98 -11.89
N GLU A 17 -0.53 -11.75 -11.62
CA GLU A 17 0.17 -11.75 -10.32
C GLU A 17 0.70 -10.35 -9.97
N SER A 18 1.39 -9.71 -10.90
CA SER A 18 1.91 -8.35 -10.68
C SER A 18 0.79 -7.30 -10.54
N GLY A 19 -0.33 -7.45 -11.23
CA GLY A 19 -1.51 -6.60 -11.05
C GLY A 19 -2.23 -6.82 -9.71
N GLU A 20 -2.34 -8.08 -9.26
CA GLU A 20 -2.92 -8.42 -7.95
C GLU A 20 -2.08 -7.87 -6.78
N ALA A 21 -0.76 -7.84 -6.94
CA ALA A 21 0.13 -7.23 -5.96
C ALA A 21 -0.15 -5.72 -5.80
N ILE A 22 -0.29 -4.99 -6.92
CA ILE A 22 -0.65 -3.56 -6.89
C ILE A 22 -2.01 -3.36 -6.22
N PHE A 23 -3.03 -4.12 -6.64
CA PHE A 23 -4.37 -4.02 -6.07
C PHE A 23 -4.39 -4.26 -4.55
N THR A 24 -3.61 -5.23 -4.08
CA THR A 24 -3.50 -5.55 -2.65
C THR A 24 -2.88 -4.38 -1.87
N LEU A 25 -1.83 -3.77 -2.42
CA LEU A 25 -1.18 -2.62 -1.80
C LEU A 25 -2.06 -1.36 -1.82
N GLU A 26 -2.80 -1.11 -2.90
CA GLU A 26 -3.77 0.00 -2.98
C GLU A 26 -4.88 -0.16 -1.93
N ASN A 27 -5.34 -1.40 -1.71
CA ASN A 27 -6.33 -1.68 -0.67
C ASN A 27 -5.75 -1.45 0.74
N ALA A 28 -4.53 -1.93 0.99
CA ALA A 28 -3.83 -1.68 2.26
C ALA A 28 -3.62 -0.19 2.52
N LEU A 29 -3.27 0.58 1.48
CA LEU A 29 -3.12 2.04 1.57
C LEU A 29 -4.44 2.69 2.00
N ALA A 30 -5.55 2.36 1.34
CA ALA A 30 -6.86 2.92 1.67
C ALA A 30 -7.28 2.63 3.12
N VAL A 31 -7.00 1.42 3.62
CA VAL A 31 -7.28 1.06 5.03
C VAL A 31 -6.40 1.86 6.00
N ALA A 32 -5.11 2.03 5.67
CA ALA A 32 -4.19 2.80 6.51
C ALA A 32 -4.56 4.30 6.53
N GLU A 33 -4.97 4.86 5.39
CA GLU A 33 -5.47 6.23 5.28
C GLU A 33 -6.76 6.42 6.10
N GLU A 34 -7.72 5.50 6.00
CA GLU A 34 -8.94 5.54 6.84
C GLU A 34 -8.59 5.50 8.33
N ARG A 35 -7.64 4.66 8.74
CA ARG A 35 -7.18 4.60 10.14
C ARG A 35 -6.52 5.92 10.58
N SER A 36 -5.75 6.55 9.69
CA SER A 36 -5.17 7.88 9.96
C SER A 36 -6.25 8.91 10.22
N GLU A 37 -7.27 9.01 9.36
CA GLU A 37 -8.38 9.95 9.56
C GLU A 37 -9.15 9.72 10.87
N GLN A 38 -9.35 8.45 11.24
CA GLN A 38 -9.98 8.10 12.53
C GLN A 38 -9.12 8.55 13.71
N LEU A 39 -7.79 8.33 13.65
CA LEU A 39 -6.88 8.74 14.71
C LEU A 39 -6.85 10.26 14.87
N GLU A 40 -6.95 11.05 13.80
CA GLU A 40 -7.04 12.51 13.89
C GLU A 40 -8.26 12.95 14.70
N GLN A 41 -9.41 12.30 14.47
CA GLN A 41 -10.64 12.56 15.22
C GLN A 41 -10.48 12.16 16.70
N GLU A 42 -9.96 10.96 16.96
CA GLU A 42 -9.75 10.47 18.33
C GLU A 42 -8.76 11.35 19.13
N ILE A 43 -7.73 11.90 18.47
CA ILE A 43 -6.78 12.84 19.08
C ILE A 43 -7.50 14.14 19.44
N GLY A 44 -8.33 14.67 18.54
CA GLY A 44 -9.16 15.85 18.79
C GLY A 44 -10.09 15.64 19.99
N ASP A 45 -10.78 14.51 20.04
CA ASP A 45 -11.65 14.15 21.16
C ASP A 45 -10.87 14.05 22.49
N ALA A 46 -9.69 13.43 22.47
CA ALA A 46 -8.83 13.31 23.66
C ALA A 46 -8.33 14.67 24.16
N PHE A 47 -8.00 15.57 23.23
CA PHE A 47 -7.60 16.94 23.53
C PHE A 47 -8.76 17.72 24.18
N ASP A 48 -9.96 17.65 23.62
CA ASP A 48 -11.14 18.38 24.09
C ASP A 48 -11.55 17.98 25.52
N ILE A 49 -11.36 16.71 25.90
CA ILE A 49 -11.63 16.22 27.26
C ILE A 49 -10.44 16.36 28.21
N GLY A 50 -9.28 16.83 27.72
CA GLY A 50 -8.05 17.02 28.51
C GLY A 50 -7.35 15.72 28.92
N ASP A 51 -7.55 14.62 28.19
CA ASP A 51 -6.91 13.33 28.46
C ASP A 51 -5.56 13.22 27.73
N SER A 52 -4.54 13.84 28.33
CA SER A 52 -3.19 13.89 27.77
C SER A 52 -2.51 12.51 27.64
N GLY A 53 -2.91 11.54 28.47
CA GLY A 53 -2.37 10.18 28.40
C GLY A 53 -2.89 9.42 27.18
N ARG A 54 -4.20 9.55 26.91
CA ARG A 54 -4.81 9.02 25.69
C ARG A 54 -4.29 9.74 24.45
N GLN A 55 -4.21 11.07 24.48
CA GLN A 55 -3.71 11.87 23.37
C GLN A 55 -2.30 11.42 22.93
N ALA A 56 -1.34 11.34 23.87
CA ALA A 56 0.02 10.93 23.56
C ALA A 56 0.11 9.50 22.98
N SER A 57 -0.79 8.61 23.40
CA SER A 57 -0.83 7.23 22.89
C SER A 57 -1.37 7.19 21.45
N LEU A 58 -2.38 8.00 21.15
CA LEU A 58 -2.95 8.12 19.81
C LEU A 58 -1.99 8.82 18.84
N GLU A 59 -1.26 9.84 19.29
CA GLU A 59 -0.21 10.49 18.49
C GLU A 59 0.91 9.51 18.12
N ALA A 60 1.33 8.66 19.06
CA ALA A 60 2.31 7.61 18.77
C ALA A 60 1.78 6.53 17.82
N GLU A 61 0.46 6.26 17.83
CA GLU A 61 -0.17 5.38 16.85
C GLU A 61 -0.24 6.05 15.47
N MET A 62 -0.57 7.34 15.41
CA MET A 62 -0.58 8.15 14.20
C MET A 62 0.78 8.11 13.48
N GLU A 63 1.87 8.31 14.22
CA GLU A 63 3.22 8.24 13.66
C GLU A 63 3.51 6.87 13.01
N ARG A 64 3.02 5.78 13.62
CA ARG A 64 3.19 4.42 13.06
C ARG A 64 2.37 4.23 11.80
N VAL A 65 1.11 4.68 11.79
CA VAL A 65 0.24 4.59 10.61
C VAL A 65 0.80 5.44 9.46
N GLN A 66 1.32 6.63 9.75
CA GLN A 66 1.98 7.45 8.73
C GLN A 66 3.22 6.78 8.15
N GLN A 67 4.02 6.11 8.98
CA GLN A 67 5.16 5.32 8.50
C GLN A 67 4.70 4.13 7.65
N GLU A 68 3.62 3.47 8.02
CA GLU A 68 3.01 2.38 7.25
C GLU A 68 2.54 2.87 5.87
N ILE A 69 1.84 4.00 5.81
CA ILE A 69 1.43 4.66 4.56
C ILE A 69 2.64 4.96 3.67
N GLN A 70 3.74 5.48 4.23
CA GLN A 70 4.97 5.74 3.46
C GLN A 70 5.60 4.47 2.90
N ASN A 71 5.61 3.39 3.69
CA ASN A 71 6.14 2.11 3.26
C ASN A 71 5.29 1.52 2.13
N ILE A 72 3.96 1.52 2.29
CA ILE A 72 3.02 1.03 1.26
C ILE A 72 3.18 1.84 -0.04
N ASN A 73 3.32 3.16 0.04
CA ASN A 73 3.56 3.99 -1.15
C ASN A 73 4.88 3.63 -1.86
N THR A 74 5.94 3.38 -1.09
CA THR A 74 7.23 2.93 -1.65
C THR A 74 7.09 1.56 -2.33
N ASP A 75 6.36 0.64 -1.69
CA ASP A 75 6.09 -0.68 -2.25
C ASP A 75 5.19 -0.60 -3.50
N LEU A 76 4.23 0.31 -3.53
CA LEU A 76 3.38 0.61 -4.70
C LEU A 76 4.19 1.12 -5.88
N GLU A 77 5.11 2.05 -5.66
CA GLU A 77 6.00 2.54 -6.71
C GLU A 77 6.82 1.38 -7.29
N GLY A 78 7.38 0.52 -6.43
CA GLY A 78 8.12 -0.67 -6.84
C GLY A 78 7.26 -1.69 -7.61
N ALA A 79 6.06 -1.99 -7.12
CA ALA A 79 5.13 -2.92 -7.74
C ALA A 79 4.65 -2.41 -9.12
N ASN A 80 4.36 -1.11 -9.23
CA ASN A 80 4.02 -0.48 -10.50
C ASN A 80 5.16 -0.57 -11.51
N GLN A 81 6.38 -0.25 -11.09
CA GLN A 81 7.55 -0.39 -11.97
C GLN A 81 7.74 -1.85 -12.42
N HIS A 82 7.60 -2.80 -11.49
CA HIS A 82 7.69 -4.22 -11.81
C HIS A 82 6.62 -4.66 -12.81
N HIS A 83 5.37 -4.20 -12.64
CA HIS A 83 4.28 -4.51 -13.57
C HIS A 83 4.54 -3.95 -14.97
N ILE A 84 5.06 -2.72 -15.08
CA ILE A 84 5.46 -2.11 -16.37
C ILE A 84 6.59 -2.90 -17.03
N ASP A 85 7.60 -3.29 -16.28
CA ASP A 85 8.71 -4.11 -16.79
C ASP A 85 8.20 -5.49 -17.26
N ASN A 86 7.23 -6.06 -16.55
CA ASN A 86 6.59 -7.31 -16.89
C ASN A 86 5.77 -7.20 -18.19
N GLN A 87 4.97 -6.14 -18.35
CA GLN A 87 4.27 -5.83 -19.60
C GLN A 87 5.26 -5.72 -20.78
N THR A 88 6.35 -4.98 -20.57
CA THR A 88 7.41 -4.80 -21.56
C THR A 88 8.08 -6.12 -21.93
N PHE A 89 8.35 -6.99 -20.95
CA PHE A 89 8.92 -8.33 -21.19
C PHE A 89 8.03 -9.19 -22.09
N TRP A 90 6.72 -9.15 -21.84
CA TRP A 90 5.72 -9.91 -22.60
C TRP A 90 5.29 -9.24 -23.91
N GLY A 91 5.67 -7.98 -24.15
CA GLY A 91 5.38 -7.25 -25.39
C GLY A 91 4.00 -6.58 -25.41
N PHE A 92 3.47 -6.24 -24.24
CA PHE A 92 2.24 -5.44 -24.06
C PHE A 92 2.55 -3.95 -23.93
#